data_AF-A0A645AKY1-F1
#
_entry.id   AF-A0A645AKY1-F1
#
_cell.length_a   1.000
_cell.length_b   1.000
_cell.length_c   1.000
_cell.angle_alpha   90.00
_cell.angle_beta   90.00
_cell.angle_gamma   90.00
#
_symmetry.space_group_name_H-M   'P 1'
#
loop_
_entity.id
_entity.type
_entity.pdbx_description
1 polymer ?
#
loop_
_entity_poly.entity_id
_entity_poly.type
_entity_poly.pdbx_seq_one_letter_code
_entity_poly.pdbx_strand_id
1 'polypeptide(L)' 'MLADGRRQITFTTSPGKTYRVDGSEDLVNWRRLWEKVPGTGQPITFRDNRYEPNVRQMYYRVLVY' A
#
# COMPACT_ATOMS: atom_id res chain seq x y z
N MET A 1 -5.78 -11.47 2.80
CA MET A 1 -4.95 -11.47 4.02
C MET A 1 -3.95 -12.60 3.89
N LEU A 2 -2.69 -12.40 4.21
CA LEU A 2 -1.67 -13.44 4.19
C LEU A 2 -1.86 -14.37 5.42
N ALA A 3 -1.29 -15.58 5.35
CA ALA A 3 -1.46 -16.59 6.40
C ALA A 3 -0.94 -16.15 7.79
N ASP A 4 -0.07 -15.14 7.84
CA ASP A 4 0.49 -14.53 9.04
C ASP A 4 -0.33 -13.32 9.57
N GLY A 5 -1.53 -13.08 9.02
CA GLY A 5 -2.38 -11.95 9.38
C GLY A 5 -1.96 -10.62 8.74
N ARG A 6 -0.86 -10.60 7.96
CA ARG A 6 -0.41 -9.40 7.26
C ARG A 6 -1.26 -9.14 6.02
N ARG A 7 -1.19 -7.90 5.55
CA ARG A 7 -2.01 -7.38 4.46
C ARG A 7 -1.12 -7.08 3.27
N GLN A 8 -1.62 -7.31 2.07
CA GLN A 8 -0.93 -6.95 0.85
C GLN A 8 -1.92 -6.36 -0.14
N ILE A 9 -1.42 -5.47 -0.98
CA ILE A 9 -2.16 -4.93 -2.12
C ILE A 9 -1.32 -5.11 -3.38
N THR A 10 -2.00 -5.36 -4.50
CA THR A 10 -1.39 -5.41 -5.82
C THR A 10 -2.06 -4.36 -6.68
N PHE A 11 -1.27 -3.55 -7.38
CA PHE A 11 -1.76 -2.49 -8.26
C PHE A 11 -0.96 -2.43 -9.55
N THR A 12 -1.62 -2.07 -10.63
CA THR A 12 -0.99 -1.87 -11.95
C THR A 12 -0.20 -0.57 -11.96
N THR A 13 0.96 -0.58 -12.60
CA THR A 13 1.78 0.62 -12.79
C THR A 13 1.95 0.94 -14.27
N SER A 14 2.26 2.19 -14.58
CA SER A 14 2.63 2.66 -15.91
C SER A 14 4.11 3.07 -15.94
N PRO A 15 4.86 2.80 -17.03
CA PRO A 15 6.25 3.21 -17.14
C PRO A 15 6.41 4.72 -16.96
N GLY A 16 7.45 5.14 -16.22
CA GLY A 16 7.79 6.56 -16.02
C GLY A 16 6.91 7.31 -15.01
N LYS A 17 5.93 6.66 -14.38
CA LYS A 17 5.18 7.19 -13.24
C LYS A 17 5.81 6.82 -11.92
N THR A 18 5.63 7.67 -10.90
CA THR A 18 6.07 7.36 -9.54
C THR A 18 4.88 7.19 -8.63
N TYR A 19 4.89 6.14 -7.80
CA TYR A 19 3.77 5.81 -6.93
C TYR A 19 4.12 5.92 -5.45
N ARG A 20 3.08 6.11 -4.63
CA ARG A 20 3.13 6.05 -3.17
C ARG A 20 1.95 5.27 -2.64
N VAL A 21 2.18 4.40 -1.66
CA VAL A 21 1.15 3.69 -0.91
C VAL A 21 0.99 4.35 0.45
N ASP A 22 -0.24 4.75 0.76
CA ASP A 22 -0.62 5.19 2.10
C ASP A 22 -1.59 4.18 2.72
N GLY A 23 -1.56 4.09 4.06
CA GLY A 23 -2.52 3.33 4.86
C GLY A 23 -3.25 4.21 5.86
N SER A 24 -4.48 3.83 6.19
CA SER A 24 -5.32 4.53 7.16
C SER A 24 -6.22 3.54 7.90
N GLU A 25 -6.53 3.82 9.16
CA GLU A 25 -7.48 3.03 9.96
C GLU A 25 -8.89 3.63 9.93
N ASP A 26 -9.02 4.91 9.55
CA ASP A 26 -10.24 5.72 9.67
C ASP A 26 -10.64 6.46 8.39
N LEU A 27 -9.89 6.28 7.28
CA LEU A 27 -10.01 7.00 6.00
C LEU A 27 -9.71 8.51 6.07
N VAL A 28 -9.36 9.05 7.24
CA VAL A 28 -9.09 10.47 7.47
C VAL A 28 -7.59 10.70 7.64
N ASN A 29 -6.96 9.95 8.55
CA ASN A 29 -5.55 10.04 8.86
C ASN A 29 -4.77 9.02 8.03
N TRP A 30 -3.91 9.52 7.13
CA TRP A 30 -3.16 8.68 6.20
C TRP A 30 -1.67 8.69 6.53
N ARG A 31 -1.11 7.49 6.75
CA ARG A 31 0.32 7.29 6.93
C ARG A 31 0.95 6.76 5.65
N ARG A 32 2.09 7.34 5.26
CA ARG A 32 2.90 6.82 4.15
C ARG A 32 3.52 5.49 4.55
N LEU A 33 3.32 4.46 3.72
CA LEU A 33 3.84 3.13 3.96
C LEU A 33 4.96 2.75 2.98
N TRP A 34 4.85 3.23 1.74
CA TRP A 34 5.86 3.00 0.72
C TRP A 34 5.85 4.15 -0.28
N GLU A 35 7.02 4.66 -0.64
CA GLU A 35 7.15 5.85 -1.47
C GLU A 35 8.17 5.67 -2.58
N LYS A 36 8.14 6.58 -3.56
CA LYS A 36 9.06 6.62 -4.70
C LYS A 36 9.11 5.30 -5.46
N VAL A 37 7.96 4.62 -5.57
CA VAL A 37 7.86 3.33 -6.25
C VAL A 37 7.87 3.58 -7.77
N PRO A 38 8.89 3.11 -8.50
CA PRO A 38 8.95 3.33 -9.93
C PRO A 38 7.90 2.47 -10.64
N GLY A 39 7.12 3.10 -11.51
CA GLY A 39 6.22 2.40 -12.40
C GLY A 39 6.97 1.77 -13.55
N THR A 40 6.77 0.48 -13.76
CA THR A 40 7.47 -0.32 -14.78
C THR A 40 6.55 -0.80 -15.89
N GLY A 41 5.25 -0.52 -15.81
CA GLY A 41 4.24 -1.13 -16.69
C GLY A 41 3.75 -2.49 -16.21
N GLN A 42 4.39 -3.06 -15.18
CA GLN A 42 3.99 -4.32 -14.57
C GLN A 42 3.24 -4.07 -13.26
N PRO A 43 2.35 -5.00 -12.85
CA PRO A 43 1.77 -4.96 -11.51
C PRO A 43 2.84 -5.06 -10.43
N ILE A 44 2.70 -4.26 -9.38
CA ILE A 44 3.57 -4.31 -8.20
C ILE A 44 2.73 -4.76 -7.00
N THR A 45 3.32 -5.61 -6.16
CA THR A 45 2.72 -6.02 -4.89
C THR A 45 3.44 -5.36 -3.72
N PHE A 46 2.70 -4.58 -2.93
CA PHE A 46 3.14 -4.05 -1.66
C PHE A 46 2.69 -4.97 -0.52
N ARG A 47 3.62 -5.36 0.35
CA ARG A 47 3.33 -6.09 1.59
C ARG A 47 3.43 -5.14 2.78
N ASP A 48 2.35 -5.03 3.52
CA ASP A 48 2.31 -4.29 4.77
C ASP A 48 2.87 -5.17 5.90
N ASN A 49 4.14 -4.94 6.25
CA ASN A 49 4.87 -5.74 7.24
C ASN A 49 4.56 -5.35 8.70
N ARG A 50 3.68 -4.37 8.91
CA ARG A 50 3.34 -3.91 10.26
C ARG A 50 2.47 -4.93 10.98
N TYR A 51 2.83 -5.22 12.22
CA TYR A 51 1.99 -5.98 13.14
C TYR A 51 1.23 -5.00 14.03
N GLU A 52 -0.05 -4.83 13.73
CA GLU A 52 -0.93 -3.90 14.45
C GLU A 52 -2.14 -4.69 15.00
N PRO A 53 -1.98 -5.39 16.14
CA PRO A 53 -2.96 -6.36 16.63
C PRO A 53 -4.30 -5.75 17.05
N ASN A 54 -4.31 -4.46 17.37
CA ASN A 54 -5.52 -3.74 17.77
C ASN A 54 -6.27 -3.14 16.58
N VAL A 55 -5.71 -3.25 15.37
CA VAL A 55 -6.29 -2.66 14.16
C VAL A 55 -7.28 -3.62 13.54
N ARG A 56 -8.57 -3.32 13.75
CA ARG A 56 -9.70 -4.09 13.19
C ARG A 56 -9.81 -3.93 11.68
N GLN A 57 -9.46 -2.75 11.16
CA GLN A 57 -9.58 -2.43 9.75
C GLN A 57 -8.43 -1.54 9.30
N MET A 58 -7.93 -1.80 8.09
CA MET A 58 -6.90 -1.00 7.44
C MET A 58 -7.32 -0.77 6.00
N TYR A 59 -7.30 0.49 5.60
CA TYR A 59 -7.56 0.97 4.27
C TYR A 59 -6.24 1.33 3.60
N TYR A 60 -6.18 1.14 2.29
CA TYR A 60 -5.01 1.47 1.50
C TYR A 60 -5.42 2.34 0.32
N ARG A 61 -4.56 3.29 -0.04
CA ARG A 61 -4.67 4.04 -1.29
C ARG A 61 -3.32 4.12 -1.98
N VAL A 62 -3.36 4.17 -3.29
CA VAL A 62 -2.20 4.35 -4.15
C VAL A 62 -2.31 5.74 -4.79
N LEU A 63 -1.29 6.57 -4.62
CA LEU A 63 -1.16 7.86 -5.28
C LEU A 63 -0.14 7.76 -6.41
N VAL A 64 -0.36 8.53 -7.47
CA VAL A 64 0.51 8.62 -8.64
C VAL A 64 0.98 10.07 -8.83
N TYR A 65 2.25 10.21 -9.21
CA TYR A 65 2.90 11.47 -9.59
C TYR A 65 3.46 11.32 -11.01
#